data_AF-A0A382JHI7-F1
#
_entry.id   AF-A0A382JHI7-F1
#
_cell.length_a   1.000
_cell.length_b   1.000
_cell.length_c   1.000
_cell.angle_alpha   90.00
_cell.angle_beta   90.00
_cell.angle_gamma   90.00
#
_symmetry.space_group_name_H-M   'P 1'
#
loop_
_entity.id
_entity.type
_entity.pdbx_description
1 polymer ?
#
loop_
_entity_poly.entity_id
_entity_poly.type
_entity_poly.pdbx_seq_one_letter_code
_entity_poly.pdbx_strand_id
1 'polypeptide(L)'
;SRVTRGNNNFVAVGLVGTIVTSSDEVMDTNSHVIGIETNEASLTINGNLTLNDNATVSSDDGTVSLGNLTLENGNIWVDGGTSSIAGGSVGADGLIKVGGQATLNLGGNLAVAGTFGLHPHANLDLAGNILDASGGRLEMGGDRSLDSITTNANTTLQVITYLNVSRINSATSTVGNLEMITLDGDTGRSLTVTDMSLTVAGTAQLDESYINLSNGNLNFQNSPTFNNTNINLNNGNLNFQNSPTFNNMSSLYVNNGEVILENGATISDSAFNLATSIFKPSGPVSLVGNGSLSLNETSSVILEGDTNLSQSGSVSWPSLDLNGKALTLDSSVTSMSINGALNIGTGDTLNSGTSDLSLSTLTIDNGVTLSSGSGDIQISGALTLNGELVQGGGILNLISGGTVGATGKLDVKDSELKLGSALSFAGTLVVNSGTTWSGL
;
A
#
# COMPACT_ATOMS: atom_id res chain seq x y z
N SER A 1 -40.63 18.20 -45.70
CA SER A 1 -40.63 16.98 -44.88
C SER A 1 -41.79 17.09 -43.89
N ARG A 2 -42.79 16.21 -43.99
CA ARG A 2 -43.90 16.15 -43.03
C ARG A 2 -43.55 15.11 -41.97
N VAL A 3 -43.46 15.56 -40.72
CA VAL A 3 -43.36 14.68 -39.55
C VAL A 3 -44.76 14.14 -39.28
N THR A 4 -44.90 12.82 -39.16
CA THR A 4 -46.16 12.19 -38.76
C THR A 4 -45.90 11.44 -37.46
N ARG A 5 -46.66 11.79 -36.41
CA ARG A 5 -46.69 11.05 -35.14
C ARG A 5 -47.25 9.64 -35.37
N GLY A 6 -46.67 8.66 -34.69
CA GLY A 6 -47.17 7.28 -34.67
C GLY A 6 -46.89 6.61 -33.33
N ASN A 7 -47.97 6.24 -32.64
CA ASN A 7 -48.08 5.42 -31.43
C ASN A 7 -46.85 4.55 -31.10
N ASN A 8 -46.17 4.88 -30.00
CA ASN A 8 -45.29 4.00 -29.21
C ASN A 8 -44.20 3.21 -29.97
N ASN A 9 -43.77 3.63 -31.16
CA ASN A 9 -42.65 3.02 -31.87
C ASN A 9 -41.64 4.10 -32.27
N PHE A 10 -40.40 3.95 -31.80
CA PHE A 10 -39.27 4.72 -32.29
C PHE A 10 -39.00 4.34 -33.76
N VAL A 11 -38.95 5.34 -34.64
CA VAL A 11 -38.68 5.14 -36.06
C VAL A 11 -37.28 5.64 -36.37
N ALA A 12 -36.39 4.74 -36.79
CA ALA A 12 -35.13 5.11 -37.42
C ALA A 12 -35.39 5.69 -38.81
N VAL A 13 -34.78 6.84 -39.13
CA VAL A 13 -34.82 7.42 -40.48
C VAL A 13 -33.40 7.58 -41.03
N GLY A 14 -33.15 6.93 -42.17
CA GLY A 14 -32.01 7.17 -43.05
C GLY A 14 -31.03 6.00 -43.20
N LEU A 15 -30.34 5.95 -44.36
CA LEU A 15 -29.16 5.09 -44.62
C LEU A 15 -27.97 5.44 -43.71
N VAL A 16 -28.05 6.58 -43.00
CA VAL A 16 -27.18 7.02 -41.92
C VAL A 16 -28.14 7.51 -40.84
N GLY A 17 -28.31 6.74 -39.77
CA GLY A 17 -29.41 6.93 -38.82
C GLY A 17 -29.27 8.21 -38.00
N THR A 18 -30.28 9.08 -38.08
CA THR A 18 -30.48 10.17 -37.12
C THR A 18 -31.50 9.71 -36.07
N ILE A 19 -31.13 9.74 -34.80
CA ILE A 19 -32.06 9.56 -33.67
C ILE A 19 -32.64 10.93 -33.34
N VAL A 20 -33.96 11.04 -33.32
CA VAL A 20 -34.69 12.25 -32.92
C VAL A 20 -35.40 11.94 -31.60
N THR A 21 -35.10 12.69 -30.54
CA THR A 21 -35.91 12.65 -29.32
C THR A 21 -37.18 13.48 -29.53
N SER A 22 -38.29 13.01 -28.96
CA SER A 22 -39.49 13.83 -28.79
C SER A 22 -39.78 13.96 -27.30
N SER A 23 -39.54 15.13 -26.73
CA SER A 23 -40.32 15.55 -25.57
C SER A 23 -41.49 16.40 -26.06
N ASP A 24 -42.63 16.28 -25.40
CA ASP A 24 -43.82 17.10 -25.67
C ASP A 24 -43.67 18.55 -25.14
N GLU A 25 -42.45 19.00 -24.89
CA GLU A 25 -42.12 20.32 -24.36
C GLU A 25 -41.27 21.15 -25.33
N VAL A 26 -41.40 22.47 -25.22
CA VAL A 26 -40.63 23.45 -26.00
C VAL A 26 -39.16 23.29 -25.62
N MET A 27 -38.35 22.84 -26.59
CA MET A 27 -36.90 22.63 -26.43
C MET A 27 -36.19 23.96 -26.10
N ASP A 28 -35.66 24.11 -24.88
CA ASP A 28 -34.77 25.21 -24.49
C ASP A 28 -33.33 24.92 -24.97
N THR A 29 -32.72 25.91 -25.60
CA THR A 29 -31.39 25.91 -26.22
C THR A 29 -30.21 25.53 -25.30
N ASN A 30 -30.41 25.41 -23.98
CA ASN A 30 -29.35 25.20 -23.01
C ASN A 30 -29.21 23.76 -22.47
N SER A 31 -30.10 22.82 -22.86
CA SER A 31 -30.18 21.50 -22.20
C SER A 31 -30.37 20.32 -23.17
N HIS A 32 -29.52 20.19 -24.18
CA HIS A 32 -29.63 19.08 -25.15
C HIS A 32 -28.62 17.98 -24.87
N VAL A 33 -29.10 16.86 -24.32
CA VAL A 33 -28.44 15.56 -24.49
C VAL A 33 -28.75 15.12 -25.93
N ILE A 34 -27.73 15.02 -26.79
CA ILE A 34 -27.88 14.32 -28.07
C ILE A 34 -27.99 12.84 -27.70
N GLY A 35 -29.13 12.18 -27.82
CA GLY A 35 -29.24 10.83 -27.22
C GLY A 35 -30.60 10.15 -27.25
N ILE A 36 -30.70 9.04 -26.50
CA ILE A 36 -31.94 8.35 -26.15
C ILE A 36 -32.07 8.39 -24.63
N GLU A 37 -33.17 8.94 -24.12
CA GLU A 37 -33.51 8.90 -22.70
C GLU A 37 -34.77 8.06 -22.53
N THR A 38 -34.70 7.02 -21.71
CA THR A 38 -35.82 6.08 -21.51
C THR A 38 -36.57 6.31 -20.22
N ASN A 39 -35.98 6.99 -19.23
CA ASN A 39 -36.50 7.06 -17.85
C ASN A 39 -36.82 5.64 -17.35
N GLU A 40 -38.09 5.32 -17.08
CA GLU A 40 -38.57 4.00 -16.64
C GLU A 40 -38.89 3.03 -17.81
N ALA A 41 -38.87 3.49 -19.06
CA ALA A 41 -39.25 2.68 -20.21
C ALA A 41 -38.13 1.69 -20.61
N SER A 42 -38.51 0.58 -21.26
CA SER A 42 -37.54 -0.37 -21.79
C SER A 42 -37.05 0.01 -23.18
N LEU A 43 -35.76 -0.20 -23.46
CA LEU A 43 -35.13 -0.02 -24.77
C LEU A 43 -34.43 -1.30 -25.19
N THR A 44 -34.59 -1.68 -26.45
CA THR A 44 -33.84 -2.80 -27.04
C THR A 44 -33.29 -2.41 -28.39
N ILE A 45 -31.98 -2.50 -28.54
CA ILE A 45 -31.26 -2.29 -29.80
C ILE A 45 -30.43 -3.55 -30.05
N ASN A 46 -30.91 -4.44 -30.93
CA ASN A 46 -30.26 -5.72 -31.20
C ASN A 46 -29.04 -5.61 -32.15
N GLY A 47 -28.94 -4.50 -32.90
CA GLY A 47 -27.81 -4.24 -33.78
C GLY A 47 -26.60 -3.66 -33.05
N ASN A 48 -25.47 -3.57 -33.74
CA ASN A 48 -24.32 -2.81 -33.23
C ASN A 48 -24.73 -1.34 -33.04
N LEU A 49 -24.27 -0.74 -31.94
CA LEU A 49 -24.54 0.65 -31.59
C LEU A 49 -23.23 1.44 -31.52
N THR A 50 -23.13 2.47 -32.35
CA THR A 50 -22.03 3.44 -32.31
C THR A 50 -22.54 4.75 -31.73
N LEU A 51 -21.88 5.26 -30.69
CA LEU A 51 -22.19 6.56 -30.08
C LEU A 51 -20.95 7.45 -30.14
N ASN A 52 -21.11 8.62 -30.75
CA ASN A 52 -20.08 9.62 -31.02
C ASN A 52 -20.57 11.01 -30.61
N ASP A 53 -19.68 12.01 -30.59
CA ASP A 53 -20.02 13.42 -30.40
C ASP A 53 -20.87 13.70 -29.13
N ASN A 54 -20.52 13.02 -28.04
CA ASN A 54 -21.22 13.01 -26.76
C ASN A 54 -22.65 12.46 -26.82
N ALA A 55 -22.96 11.61 -27.82
CA ALA A 55 -24.26 10.95 -27.89
C ALA A 55 -24.47 10.04 -26.67
N THR A 56 -25.63 10.15 -26.01
CA THR A 56 -25.91 9.45 -24.74
C THR A 56 -27.10 8.51 -24.85
N VAL A 57 -27.01 7.33 -24.25
CA VAL A 57 -28.18 6.53 -23.88
C VAL A 57 -28.34 6.60 -22.36
N SER A 58 -29.44 7.16 -21.87
CA SER A 58 -29.76 7.25 -20.45
C SER A 58 -31.03 6.50 -20.08
N SER A 59 -31.02 5.90 -18.89
CA SER A 59 -32.17 5.22 -18.29
C SER A 59 -32.12 5.38 -16.78
N ASP A 60 -33.28 5.54 -16.15
CA ASP A 60 -33.41 5.52 -14.70
C ASP A 60 -33.78 4.09 -14.31
N ASP A 61 -35.05 3.71 -14.27
CA ASP A 61 -35.48 2.37 -13.83
C ASP A 61 -35.81 1.36 -14.94
N GLY A 62 -35.65 1.76 -16.21
CA GLY A 62 -35.95 0.94 -17.37
C GLY A 62 -35.05 -0.30 -17.56
N THR A 63 -35.49 -1.21 -18.44
CA THR A 63 -34.63 -2.30 -18.95
C THR A 63 -34.00 -1.88 -20.28
N VAL A 64 -32.68 -1.78 -20.33
CA VAL A 64 -31.94 -1.38 -21.54
C VAL A 64 -31.11 -2.55 -22.06
N SER A 65 -31.41 -3.05 -23.25
CA SER A 65 -30.64 -4.12 -23.89
C SER A 65 -29.99 -3.60 -25.16
N LEU A 66 -28.67 -3.55 -25.19
CA LEU A 66 -27.87 -3.03 -26.30
C LEU A 66 -27.01 -4.14 -26.91
N GLY A 67 -26.91 -4.15 -28.24
CA GLY A 67 -25.97 -4.98 -28.99
C GLY A 67 -24.52 -4.54 -28.74
N ASN A 68 -23.62 -4.95 -29.64
CA ASN A 68 -22.20 -4.60 -29.47
C ASN A 68 -21.99 -3.09 -29.58
N LEU A 69 -21.21 -2.55 -28.67
CA LEU A 69 -20.96 -1.11 -28.57
C LEU A 69 -19.68 -0.69 -29.29
N THR A 70 -19.71 0.52 -29.82
CA THR A 70 -18.53 1.31 -30.19
C THR A 70 -18.77 2.73 -29.69
N LEU A 71 -18.30 3.04 -28.48
CA LEU A 71 -18.41 4.38 -27.89
C LEU A 71 -17.10 5.12 -28.18
N GLU A 72 -16.99 5.90 -29.26
CA GLU A 72 -15.75 6.64 -29.52
C GLU A 72 -15.62 7.82 -28.54
N ASN A 73 -16.67 8.66 -28.54
CA ASN A 73 -16.90 9.75 -27.61
C ASN A 73 -18.41 9.77 -27.28
N GLY A 74 -18.93 8.66 -26.78
CA GLY A 74 -20.35 8.47 -26.49
C GLY A 74 -20.55 7.94 -25.08
N ASN A 75 -21.76 8.13 -24.56
CA ASN A 75 -22.06 7.89 -23.15
C ASN A 75 -23.21 6.88 -22.98
N ILE A 76 -23.12 6.06 -21.95
CA ILE A 76 -24.23 5.28 -21.42
C ILE A 76 -24.36 5.61 -19.94
N TRP A 77 -25.56 6.00 -19.50
CA TRP A 77 -25.87 6.23 -18.10
C TRP A 77 -27.10 5.41 -17.71
N VAL A 78 -26.96 4.56 -16.70
CA VAL A 78 -28.06 3.77 -16.16
C VAL A 78 -28.15 4.03 -14.66
N ASP A 79 -29.23 4.65 -14.18
CA ASP A 79 -29.43 5.02 -12.77
C ASP A 79 -30.62 4.31 -12.11
N GLY A 80 -30.65 2.99 -12.29
CA GLY A 80 -31.69 2.08 -11.81
C GLY A 80 -31.89 0.92 -12.78
N GLY A 81 -32.91 0.09 -12.53
CA GLY A 81 -33.30 -0.98 -13.46
C GLY A 81 -32.19 -1.97 -13.84
N THR A 82 -32.23 -2.47 -15.07
CA THR A 82 -31.28 -3.47 -15.59
C THR A 82 -30.82 -3.11 -16.99
N SER A 83 -29.51 -3.06 -17.19
CA SER A 83 -28.89 -2.91 -18.50
C SER A 83 -28.14 -4.15 -18.91
N SER A 84 -28.19 -4.50 -20.18
CA SER A 84 -27.46 -5.62 -20.78
C SER A 84 -26.71 -5.11 -22.01
N ILE A 85 -25.40 -5.35 -22.04
CA ILE A 85 -24.52 -4.96 -23.16
C ILE A 85 -23.92 -6.22 -23.76
N ALA A 86 -24.10 -6.43 -25.07
CA ALA A 86 -23.58 -7.65 -25.73
C ALA A 86 -22.05 -7.71 -25.83
N GLY A 87 -21.35 -6.61 -25.57
CA GLY A 87 -19.89 -6.48 -25.62
C GLY A 87 -19.47 -5.21 -26.38
N GLY A 88 -18.20 -5.15 -26.80
CA GLY A 88 -17.69 -4.11 -27.70
C GLY A 88 -16.54 -3.30 -27.12
N SER A 89 -16.52 -1.99 -27.42
CA SER A 89 -15.44 -1.10 -26.99
C SER A 89 -15.91 0.28 -26.57
N VAL A 90 -15.26 0.81 -25.54
CA VAL A 90 -15.34 2.20 -25.07
C VAL A 90 -14.00 2.87 -25.33
N GLY A 91 -13.99 3.81 -26.28
CA GLY A 91 -12.84 4.64 -26.64
C GLY A 91 -12.46 5.61 -25.53
N ALA A 92 -11.33 6.32 -25.70
CA ALA A 92 -10.71 7.13 -24.65
C ALA A 92 -11.62 8.20 -24.03
N ASP A 93 -12.53 8.77 -24.83
CA ASP A 93 -13.50 9.79 -24.40
C ASP A 93 -14.89 9.19 -24.13
N GLY A 94 -15.06 7.88 -24.33
CA GLY A 94 -16.31 7.17 -24.08
C GLY A 94 -16.56 6.93 -22.58
N LEU A 95 -17.84 6.85 -22.21
CA LEU A 95 -18.28 6.69 -20.84
C LEU A 95 -19.37 5.63 -20.70
N ILE A 96 -19.24 4.77 -19.71
CA ILE A 96 -20.35 3.99 -19.17
C ILE A 96 -20.44 4.29 -17.67
N LYS A 97 -21.59 4.76 -17.18
CA LYS A 97 -21.89 4.92 -15.75
C LYS A 97 -23.10 4.10 -15.36
N VAL A 98 -22.93 3.29 -14.33
CA VAL A 98 -23.99 2.50 -13.69
C VAL A 98 -24.17 3.05 -12.28
N GLY A 99 -25.23 3.84 -12.12
CA GLY A 99 -25.65 4.56 -10.93
C GLY A 99 -26.57 3.75 -10.02
N GLY A 100 -26.95 4.38 -8.90
CA GLY A 100 -27.98 3.89 -7.99
C GLY A 100 -27.82 2.42 -7.60
N GLN A 101 -28.92 1.68 -7.69
CA GLN A 101 -29.01 0.22 -7.51
C GLN A 101 -29.13 -0.52 -8.86
N ALA A 102 -28.67 0.09 -9.95
CA ALA A 102 -28.75 -0.49 -11.28
C ALA A 102 -27.96 -1.80 -11.37
N THR A 103 -28.39 -2.68 -12.27
CA THR A 103 -27.64 -3.89 -12.62
C THR A 103 -27.14 -3.79 -14.05
N LEU A 104 -25.84 -4.01 -14.27
CA LEU A 104 -25.25 -4.15 -15.60
C LEU A 104 -24.83 -5.61 -15.84
N ASN A 105 -25.43 -6.23 -16.85
CA ASN A 105 -25.05 -7.54 -17.35
C ASN A 105 -24.18 -7.38 -18.60
N LEU A 106 -23.04 -8.06 -18.63
CA LEU A 106 -22.16 -8.08 -19.78
C LEU A 106 -22.27 -9.42 -20.51
N GLY A 107 -22.88 -9.41 -21.70
CA GLY A 107 -23.12 -10.58 -22.54
C GLY A 107 -21.94 -11.00 -23.41
N GLY A 108 -20.89 -10.20 -23.49
CA GLY A 108 -19.67 -10.46 -24.25
C GLY A 108 -18.54 -9.49 -23.84
N ASN A 109 -17.30 -9.77 -24.23
CA ASN A 109 -16.15 -8.98 -23.79
C ASN A 109 -16.28 -7.48 -24.09
N LEU A 110 -15.82 -6.63 -23.17
CA LEU A 110 -15.83 -5.18 -23.29
C LEU A 110 -14.43 -4.61 -23.03
N ALA A 111 -13.88 -3.93 -24.03
CA ALA A 111 -12.64 -3.17 -23.89
C ALA A 111 -12.96 -1.71 -23.51
N VAL A 112 -12.29 -1.16 -22.50
CA VAL A 112 -12.53 0.18 -21.97
C VAL A 112 -11.21 0.94 -21.90
N ALA A 113 -10.97 1.77 -22.91
CA ALA A 113 -9.91 2.78 -22.90
C ALA A 113 -10.39 4.11 -22.29
N GLY A 114 -11.71 4.34 -22.23
CA GLY A 114 -12.33 5.50 -21.58
C GLY A 114 -12.68 5.24 -20.13
N THR A 115 -13.87 5.69 -19.71
CA THR A 115 -14.31 5.57 -18.31
C THR A 115 -15.43 4.54 -18.15
N PHE A 116 -15.28 3.68 -17.15
CA PHE A 116 -16.31 2.75 -16.70
C PHE A 116 -16.55 2.95 -15.20
N GLY A 117 -17.75 3.45 -14.87
CA GLY A 117 -18.16 3.81 -13.53
C GLY A 117 -19.24 2.89 -12.97
N LEU A 118 -19.04 2.42 -11.74
CA LEU A 118 -19.99 1.62 -10.96
C LEU A 118 -20.17 2.25 -9.58
N HIS A 119 -21.37 2.79 -9.35
CA HIS A 119 -21.82 3.26 -8.05
C HIS A 119 -21.67 2.17 -6.97
N PRO A 120 -21.46 2.50 -5.68
CA PRO A 120 -21.28 1.49 -4.64
C PRO A 120 -22.41 0.47 -4.50
N HIS A 121 -23.63 0.87 -4.86
CA HIS A 121 -24.82 0.00 -4.80
C HIS A 121 -25.20 -0.63 -6.14
N ALA A 122 -24.45 -0.33 -7.21
CA ALA A 122 -24.67 -0.97 -8.51
C ALA A 122 -24.18 -2.42 -8.48
N ASN A 123 -24.83 -3.26 -9.27
CA ASN A 123 -24.46 -4.65 -9.52
C ASN A 123 -23.80 -4.78 -10.90
N LEU A 124 -22.73 -5.56 -10.97
CA LEU A 124 -22.07 -5.94 -12.21
C LEU A 124 -22.06 -7.46 -12.33
N ASP A 125 -22.72 -8.00 -13.36
CA ASP A 125 -22.61 -9.40 -13.75
C ASP A 125 -21.81 -9.50 -15.06
N LEU A 126 -20.62 -10.09 -14.99
CA LEU A 126 -19.77 -10.29 -16.15
C LEU A 126 -20.11 -11.57 -16.93
N ALA A 127 -20.91 -12.50 -16.38
CA ALA A 127 -21.27 -13.77 -17.01
C ALA A 127 -20.09 -14.56 -17.61
N GLY A 128 -18.89 -14.44 -17.00
CA GLY A 128 -17.66 -15.09 -17.48
C GLY A 128 -16.92 -14.33 -18.61
N ASN A 129 -17.40 -13.16 -18.99
CA ASN A 129 -16.76 -12.28 -19.98
C ASN A 129 -15.71 -11.38 -19.33
N ILE A 130 -14.83 -10.85 -20.18
CA ILE A 130 -13.73 -9.97 -19.77
C ILE A 130 -14.16 -8.51 -19.88
N LEU A 131 -13.97 -7.76 -18.79
CA LEU A 131 -13.89 -6.31 -18.82
C LEU A 131 -12.41 -5.92 -18.85
N ASP A 132 -11.92 -5.49 -20.01
CA ASP A 132 -10.54 -5.05 -20.17
C ASP A 132 -10.44 -3.53 -20.02
N ALA A 133 -10.03 -3.07 -18.84
CA ALA A 133 -9.84 -1.66 -18.53
C ALA A 133 -8.37 -1.21 -18.67
N SER A 134 -7.57 -1.96 -19.42
CA SER A 134 -6.17 -1.63 -19.71
C SER A 134 -6.04 -0.27 -20.37
N GLY A 135 -5.47 0.70 -19.66
CA GLY A 135 -5.34 2.09 -20.13
C GLY A 135 -6.57 2.97 -19.94
N GLY A 136 -7.66 2.43 -19.39
CA GLY A 136 -8.88 3.19 -19.07
C GLY A 136 -8.96 3.65 -17.63
N ARG A 137 -10.12 4.19 -17.26
CA ARG A 137 -10.47 4.65 -15.92
C ARG A 137 -11.62 3.83 -15.35
N LEU A 138 -11.39 3.22 -14.19
CA LEU A 138 -12.40 2.54 -13.39
C LEU A 138 -12.81 3.43 -12.23
N GLU A 139 -14.07 3.88 -12.21
CA GLU A 139 -14.66 4.58 -11.05
C GLU A 139 -15.53 3.57 -10.30
N MET A 140 -15.04 2.98 -9.21
CA MET A 140 -15.70 1.83 -8.58
C MET A 140 -15.89 2.02 -7.09
N GLY A 141 -17.09 1.71 -6.63
CA GLY A 141 -17.35 1.47 -5.22
C GLY A 141 -18.04 0.12 -5.01
N GLY A 142 -18.36 -0.20 -3.76
CA GLY A 142 -19.08 -1.43 -3.40
C GLY A 142 -18.16 -2.64 -3.28
N ASP A 143 -18.76 -3.83 -3.26
CA ASP A 143 -18.03 -5.10 -3.29
C ASP A 143 -17.80 -5.55 -4.75
N ARG A 144 -16.54 -5.78 -5.14
CA ARG A 144 -16.15 -6.11 -6.51
C ARG A 144 -15.16 -7.27 -6.54
N SER A 145 -15.47 -8.31 -7.31
CA SER A 145 -14.44 -9.27 -7.72
C SER A 145 -13.71 -8.72 -8.94
N LEU A 146 -12.38 -8.79 -8.92
CA LEU A 146 -11.54 -8.45 -10.07
C LEU A 146 -11.22 -9.67 -10.95
N ASP A 147 -11.82 -10.83 -10.71
CA ASP A 147 -11.45 -12.09 -11.39
C ASP A 147 -11.46 -11.99 -12.92
N SER A 148 -12.46 -11.30 -13.49
CA SER A 148 -12.60 -11.09 -14.94
C SER A 148 -12.42 -9.63 -15.37
N ILE A 149 -11.76 -8.82 -14.53
CA ILE A 149 -11.41 -7.43 -14.82
C ILE A 149 -9.90 -7.36 -15.04
N THR A 150 -9.50 -6.95 -16.24
CA THR A 150 -8.09 -6.74 -16.60
C THR A 150 -7.73 -5.28 -16.41
N THR A 151 -6.61 -5.02 -15.74
CA THR A 151 -6.05 -3.69 -15.50
C THR A 151 -4.55 -3.71 -15.76
N ASN A 152 -3.95 -2.55 -16.00
CA ASN A 152 -2.49 -2.43 -16.14
C ASN A 152 -1.96 -1.10 -15.58
N ALA A 153 -0.67 -0.84 -15.76
CA ALA A 153 0.00 0.38 -15.27
C ALA A 153 -0.52 1.69 -15.90
N ASN A 154 -1.38 1.63 -16.93
CA ASN A 154 -2.04 2.80 -17.50
C ASN A 154 -3.49 2.94 -17.01
N THR A 155 -4.03 1.95 -16.29
CA THR A 155 -5.38 2.02 -15.72
C THR A 155 -5.41 2.96 -14.52
N THR A 156 -6.38 3.89 -14.45
CA THR A 156 -6.66 4.62 -13.21
C THR A 156 -7.80 3.94 -12.47
N LEU A 157 -7.59 3.60 -11.19
CA LEU A 157 -8.63 3.14 -10.29
C LEU A 157 -9.00 4.29 -9.36
N GLN A 158 -10.21 4.83 -9.54
CA GLN A 158 -10.83 5.73 -8.57
C GLN A 158 -11.83 4.96 -7.72
N VAL A 159 -11.54 4.88 -6.43
CA VAL A 159 -12.46 4.39 -5.42
C VAL A 159 -13.48 5.48 -5.12
N ILE A 160 -14.77 5.16 -5.23
CA ILE A 160 -15.86 6.08 -4.88
C ILE A 160 -16.52 5.65 -3.58
N THR A 161 -16.40 6.50 -2.55
CA THR A 161 -16.82 6.28 -1.15
C THR A 161 -16.17 5.08 -0.46
N TYR A 162 -16.44 3.86 -0.92
CA TYR A 162 -15.77 2.64 -0.45
C TYR A 162 -15.68 1.62 -1.57
N LEU A 163 -14.59 0.86 -1.62
CA LEU A 163 -14.39 -0.24 -2.54
C LEU A 163 -13.77 -1.42 -1.80
N ASN A 164 -14.43 -2.58 -1.85
CA ASN A 164 -13.89 -3.84 -1.37
C ASN A 164 -13.57 -4.72 -2.59
N VAL A 165 -12.30 -5.06 -2.77
CA VAL A 165 -11.83 -5.87 -3.91
C VAL A 165 -11.24 -7.19 -3.46
N SER A 166 -11.54 -8.22 -4.23
CA SER A 166 -10.97 -9.56 -4.06
C SER A 166 -10.76 -10.28 -5.38
N ARG A 167 -10.02 -11.39 -5.32
CA ARG A 167 -9.89 -12.36 -6.40
C ARG A 167 -9.94 -13.77 -5.83
N ILE A 168 -10.64 -14.67 -6.51
CA ILE A 168 -10.67 -16.10 -6.13
C ILE A 168 -9.30 -16.75 -6.34
N ASN A 169 -8.56 -16.30 -7.35
CA ASN A 169 -7.25 -16.87 -7.70
C ASN A 169 -6.07 -16.21 -6.98
N SER A 170 -6.33 -15.26 -6.08
CA SER A 170 -5.32 -14.47 -5.35
C SER A 170 -4.24 -13.82 -6.20
N ALA A 171 -4.52 -13.59 -7.48
CA ALA A 171 -3.56 -12.98 -8.39
C ALA A 171 -3.36 -11.49 -8.07
N THR A 172 -2.38 -10.90 -8.76
CA THR A 172 -2.10 -9.46 -8.69
C THR A 172 -2.88 -8.71 -9.75
N SER A 173 -3.58 -7.65 -9.35
CA SER A 173 -4.03 -6.60 -10.27
C SER A 173 -3.04 -5.43 -10.22
N THR A 174 -2.72 -4.85 -11.37
CA THR A 174 -1.87 -3.66 -11.47
C THR A 174 -2.70 -2.49 -11.97
N VAL A 175 -2.56 -1.34 -11.32
CA VAL A 175 -3.13 -0.06 -11.76
C VAL A 175 -2.00 0.95 -11.88
N GLY A 176 -2.17 1.95 -12.74
CA GLY A 176 -1.38 3.17 -12.75
C GLY A 176 -1.71 4.00 -11.53
N ASN A 177 -2.76 4.82 -11.63
CA ASN A 177 -3.14 5.70 -10.53
C ASN A 177 -4.15 5.05 -9.60
N LEU A 178 -4.02 5.32 -8.31
CA LEU A 178 -5.02 5.02 -7.29
C LEU A 178 -5.53 6.33 -6.70
N GLU A 179 -6.80 6.61 -6.93
CA GLU A 179 -7.51 7.76 -6.38
C GLU A 179 -8.61 7.24 -5.44
N MET A 180 -8.93 8.02 -4.42
CA MET A 180 -10.18 7.88 -3.68
C MET A 180 -10.99 9.15 -3.90
N ILE A 181 -12.31 9.12 -3.72
CA ILE A 181 -13.20 10.29 -3.55
C ILE A 181 -14.38 9.88 -2.66
N THR A 182 -15.11 10.84 -2.11
CA THR A 182 -16.39 10.61 -1.44
C THR A 182 -17.49 11.21 -2.30
N LEU A 183 -18.58 10.48 -2.49
CA LEU A 183 -19.76 11.03 -3.17
C LEU A 183 -20.49 12.03 -2.27
N ASP A 184 -21.25 12.94 -2.87
CA ASP A 184 -22.02 13.92 -2.11
C ASP A 184 -23.02 13.23 -1.18
N GLY A 185 -22.96 13.57 0.11
CA GLY A 185 -23.82 12.98 1.14
C GLY A 185 -23.27 11.70 1.78
N ASP A 186 -22.22 11.11 1.22
CA ASP A 186 -21.51 9.99 1.83
C ASP A 186 -20.42 10.48 2.81
N THR A 187 -19.87 9.54 3.60
CA THR A 187 -18.77 9.82 4.51
C THR A 187 -17.65 8.82 4.34
N GLY A 188 -16.41 9.32 4.45
CA GLY A 188 -15.21 8.49 4.38
C GLY A 188 -14.82 8.09 2.96
N ARG A 189 -13.62 7.51 2.87
CA ARG A 189 -12.98 6.98 1.67
C ARG A 189 -12.28 5.70 2.08
N SER A 190 -12.75 4.55 1.64
CA SER A 190 -12.12 3.29 2.04
C SER A 190 -11.81 2.33 0.89
N LEU A 191 -10.65 1.69 0.98
CA LEU A 191 -10.26 0.61 0.11
C LEU A 191 -9.97 -0.63 0.96
N THR A 192 -10.69 -1.71 0.72
CA THR A 192 -10.38 -3.02 1.30
C THR A 192 -9.86 -3.94 0.20
N VAL A 193 -8.68 -4.53 0.41
CA VAL A 193 -8.09 -5.52 -0.48
C VAL A 193 -8.03 -6.86 0.26
N THR A 194 -8.72 -7.87 -0.24
CA THR A 194 -8.85 -9.17 0.42
C THR A 194 -8.50 -10.33 -0.51
N ASP A 195 -7.68 -11.25 -0.01
CA ASP A 195 -7.29 -12.49 -0.71
C ASP A 195 -6.69 -12.26 -2.10
N MET A 196 -6.06 -11.09 -2.34
CA MET A 196 -5.47 -10.72 -3.61
C MET A 196 -4.30 -9.74 -3.44
N SER A 197 -3.56 -9.49 -4.51
CA SER A 197 -2.54 -8.42 -4.51
C SER A 197 -2.94 -7.25 -5.39
N LEU A 198 -2.67 -6.02 -4.95
CA LEU A 198 -2.84 -4.80 -5.74
C LEU A 198 -1.50 -4.07 -5.85
N THR A 199 -1.09 -3.77 -7.08
CA THR A 199 0.10 -2.95 -7.35
C THR A 199 -0.30 -1.62 -7.93
N VAL A 200 0.16 -0.53 -7.32
CA VAL A 200 -0.02 0.85 -7.78
C VAL A 200 1.30 1.33 -8.39
N ALA A 201 1.35 1.38 -9.72
CA ALA A 201 2.52 1.72 -10.52
C ALA A 201 2.72 3.23 -10.73
N GLY A 202 1.65 4.00 -10.61
CA GLY A 202 1.58 5.44 -10.81
C GLY A 202 1.39 6.19 -9.49
N THR A 203 0.63 7.28 -9.51
CA THR A 203 0.39 8.10 -8.33
C THR A 203 -0.68 7.50 -7.43
N ALA A 204 -0.54 7.70 -6.12
CA ALA A 204 -1.56 7.34 -5.15
C ALA A 204 -2.00 8.60 -4.40
N GLN A 205 -3.28 8.99 -4.56
CA GLN A 205 -3.89 10.15 -3.91
C GLN A 205 -4.81 9.65 -2.78
N LEU A 206 -4.23 9.50 -1.59
CA LEU A 206 -4.81 8.71 -0.49
C LEU A 206 -5.05 9.52 0.79
N ASP A 207 -5.08 10.84 0.68
CA ASP A 207 -5.32 11.71 1.83
C ASP A 207 -6.71 11.44 2.45
N GLU A 208 -6.76 11.50 3.79
CA GLU A 208 -7.98 11.33 4.58
C GLU A 208 -8.72 10.02 4.30
N SER A 209 -7.97 8.92 4.12
CA SER A 209 -8.52 7.64 3.72
C SER A 209 -8.28 6.50 4.71
N TYR A 210 -9.00 5.41 4.49
CA TYR A 210 -8.90 4.16 5.25
C TYR A 210 -8.58 3.01 4.31
N ILE A 211 -7.46 2.33 4.54
CA ILE A 211 -7.03 1.19 3.73
C ILE A 211 -7.00 -0.04 4.61
N ASN A 212 -7.71 -1.09 4.23
CA ASN A 212 -7.66 -2.38 4.89
C ASN A 212 -7.06 -3.40 3.93
N LEU A 213 -6.08 -4.17 4.38
CA LEU A 213 -5.50 -5.28 3.63
C LEU A 213 -5.63 -6.55 4.44
N SER A 214 -6.14 -7.62 3.82
CA SER A 214 -6.19 -8.94 4.43
C SER A 214 -5.82 -10.06 3.46
N ASN A 215 -4.91 -10.94 3.90
CA ASN A 215 -4.42 -12.09 3.13
C ASN A 215 -3.96 -11.74 1.70
N GLY A 216 -3.13 -10.70 1.56
CA GLY A 216 -2.78 -10.17 0.24
C GLY A 216 -1.54 -9.31 0.26
N ASN A 217 -1.25 -8.64 -0.87
CA ASN A 217 -0.18 -7.66 -0.92
C ASN A 217 -0.69 -6.32 -1.45
N LEU A 218 -0.23 -5.21 -0.88
CA LEU A 218 -0.42 -3.88 -1.44
C LEU A 218 0.97 -3.30 -1.73
N ASN A 219 1.25 -3.07 -3.01
CA ASN A 219 2.56 -2.64 -3.48
C ASN A 219 2.46 -1.23 -4.08
N PHE A 220 3.25 -0.30 -3.58
CA PHE A 220 3.42 1.04 -4.17
C PHE A 220 4.79 1.12 -4.85
N GLN A 221 4.78 1.40 -6.15
CA GLN A 221 6.02 1.50 -6.92
C GLN A 221 6.65 2.90 -6.86
N ASN A 222 5.84 3.94 -6.61
CA ASN A 222 6.31 5.31 -6.41
C ASN A 222 6.34 5.67 -4.92
N SER A 223 6.62 6.95 -4.61
CA SER A 223 6.60 7.51 -3.26
C SER A 223 5.23 8.09 -2.91
N PRO A 224 4.27 7.32 -2.37
CA PRO A 224 3.01 7.87 -1.92
C PRO A 224 3.21 8.80 -0.72
N THR A 225 2.35 9.81 -0.63
CA THR A 225 2.18 10.60 0.58
C THR A 225 0.86 10.21 1.21
N PHE A 226 0.90 9.95 2.51
CA PHE A 226 -0.24 9.63 3.35
C PHE A 226 -0.42 10.78 4.33
N ASN A 227 -1.56 11.46 4.23
CA ASN A 227 -1.92 12.59 5.07
C ASN A 227 -3.26 12.28 5.74
N ASN A 228 -3.24 12.16 7.07
CA ASN A 228 -4.40 11.71 7.85
C ASN A 228 -4.99 10.39 7.32
N THR A 229 -4.13 9.46 6.89
CA THR A 229 -4.52 8.16 6.33
C THR A 229 -4.35 7.05 7.37
N ASN A 230 -5.31 6.14 7.45
CA ASN A 230 -5.25 4.97 8.32
C ASN A 230 -5.12 3.71 7.48
N ILE A 231 -4.09 2.90 7.75
CA ILE A 231 -3.84 1.62 7.08
C ILE A 231 -3.89 0.51 8.13
N ASN A 232 -4.76 -0.48 7.93
CA ASN A 232 -4.83 -1.70 8.72
C ASN A 232 -4.42 -2.89 7.85
N LEU A 233 -3.37 -3.59 8.26
CA LEU A 233 -2.89 -4.81 7.62
C LEU A 233 -3.16 -6.01 8.55
N ASN A 234 -3.93 -6.99 8.08
CA ASN A 234 -4.23 -8.22 8.81
C ASN A 234 -3.90 -9.44 7.93
N ASN A 235 -2.73 -10.03 8.13
CA ASN A 235 -2.12 -11.02 7.21
C ASN A 235 -1.77 -10.40 5.85
N GLY A 236 -0.57 -10.68 5.35
CA GLY A 236 -0.09 -10.19 4.05
C GLY A 236 1.00 -9.14 4.18
N ASN A 237 1.32 -8.48 3.07
CA ASN A 237 2.47 -7.57 2.98
C ASN A 237 2.10 -6.20 2.42
N LEU A 238 2.63 -5.15 3.05
CA LEU A 238 2.61 -3.78 2.53
C LEU A 238 4.03 -3.44 2.05
N ASN A 239 4.19 -3.25 0.74
CA ASN A 239 5.49 -2.98 0.12
C ASN A 239 5.54 -1.58 -0.50
N PHE A 240 6.63 -0.86 -0.21
CA PHE A 240 6.98 0.41 -0.82
C PHE A 240 8.34 0.31 -1.52
N GLN A 241 8.34 0.38 -2.85
CA GLN A 241 9.57 0.36 -3.65
C GLN A 241 10.36 1.67 -3.55
N ASN A 242 9.65 2.78 -3.36
CA ASN A 242 10.22 4.10 -3.14
C ASN A 242 9.73 4.68 -1.82
N SER A 243 10.52 5.57 -1.21
CA SER A 243 10.27 6.09 0.14
C SER A 243 8.88 6.72 0.25
N PRO A 244 7.95 6.17 1.06
CA PRO A 244 6.69 6.83 1.36
C PRO A 244 6.90 7.93 2.41
N THR A 245 5.93 8.85 2.47
CA THR A 245 5.82 9.83 3.56
C THR A 245 4.50 9.66 4.27
N PHE A 246 4.53 9.44 5.58
CA PHE A 246 3.36 9.48 6.45
C PHE A 246 3.38 10.77 7.26
N ASN A 247 2.29 11.54 7.22
CA ASN A 247 2.15 12.80 7.94
C ASN A 247 0.75 12.99 8.55
N ASN A 248 0.62 14.04 9.38
CA ASN A 248 -0.66 14.56 9.88
C ASN A 248 -1.54 13.49 10.54
N MET A 249 -1.01 12.80 11.56
CA MET A 249 -1.73 11.77 12.32
C MET A 249 -2.13 10.54 11.50
N SER A 250 -1.39 10.25 10.41
CA SER A 250 -1.55 8.97 9.73
C SER A 250 -1.19 7.81 10.66
N SER A 251 -1.82 6.65 10.44
CA SER A 251 -1.55 5.44 11.21
C SER A 251 -1.36 4.23 10.31
N LEU A 252 -0.39 3.38 10.67
CA LEU A 252 -0.23 2.04 10.13
C LEU A 252 -0.33 1.06 11.29
N TYR A 253 -1.37 0.23 11.29
CA TYR A 253 -1.52 -0.88 12.20
C TYR A 253 -1.33 -2.19 11.44
N VAL A 254 -0.45 -3.05 11.95
CA VAL A 254 -0.17 -4.35 11.34
C VAL A 254 -0.37 -5.44 12.37
N ASN A 255 -1.20 -6.41 12.04
CA ASN A 255 -1.42 -7.60 12.83
C ASN A 255 -1.13 -8.82 11.95
N ASN A 256 -0.01 -9.50 12.22
CA ASN A 256 0.48 -10.61 11.42
C ASN A 256 0.74 -10.22 9.95
N GLY A 257 1.99 -10.07 9.54
CA GLY A 257 2.30 -9.62 8.18
C GLY A 257 3.64 -8.91 8.09
N GLU A 258 3.94 -8.35 6.93
CA GLU A 258 5.19 -7.66 6.66
C GLU A 258 4.99 -6.22 6.19
N VAL A 259 5.87 -5.33 6.65
CA VAL A 259 6.04 -3.98 6.09
C VAL A 259 7.41 -3.90 5.48
N ILE A 260 7.46 -3.65 4.18
CA ILE A 260 8.70 -3.65 3.38
C ILE A 260 8.91 -2.22 2.88
N LEU A 261 10.05 -1.64 3.26
CA LEU A 261 10.48 -0.32 2.82
C LEU A 261 11.76 -0.50 2.01
N GLU A 262 11.66 -0.68 0.69
CA GLU A 262 12.84 -0.97 -0.15
C GLU A 262 13.79 0.23 -0.25
N ASN A 263 13.30 1.45 0.02
CA ASN A 263 14.08 2.68 -0.06
C ASN A 263 13.75 3.69 1.07
N GLY A 264 13.47 3.17 2.26
CA GLY A 264 13.27 3.96 3.47
C GLY A 264 11.84 4.48 3.63
N ALA A 265 11.62 5.33 4.63
CA ALA A 265 10.37 6.05 4.86
C ALA A 265 10.58 7.29 5.74
N THR A 266 9.67 8.26 5.59
CA THR A 266 9.51 9.37 6.56
C THR A 266 8.18 9.21 7.29
N ILE A 267 8.22 9.21 8.62
CA ILE A 267 7.07 9.09 9.52
C ILE A 267 7.03 10.36 10.38
N SER A 268 6.31 11.38 9.93
CA SER A 268 6.17 12.66 10.64
C SER A 268 4.82 12.71 11.36
N ASP A 269 4.81 12.97 12.67
CA ASP A 269 3.56 13.12 13.42
C ASP A 269 2.54 11.98 13.18
N SER A 270 3.04 10.77 12.97
CA SER A 270 2.31 9.59 12.52
C SER A 270 2.82 8.35 13.27
N ALA A 271 2.04 7.27 13.30
CA ALA A 271 2.36 6.10 14.13
C ALA A 271 2.32 4.79 13.36
N PHE A 272 3.39 4.01 13.47
CA PHE A 272 3.46 2.62 13.01
C PHE A 272 3.36 1.70 14.24
N ASN A 273 2.37 0.83 14.26
CA ASN A 273 2.12 -0.13 15.33
C ASN A 273 2.10 -1.55 14.75
N LEU A 274 3.18 -2.29 14.95
CA LEU A 274 3.40 -3.61 14.38
C LEU A 274 3.26 -4.66 15.49
N ALA A 275 2.29 -5.57 15.31
CA ALA A 275 2.00 -6.65 16.24
C ALA A 275 2.16 -8.01 15.56
N THR A 276 3.02 -8.87 16.10
CA THR A 276 3.36 -10.18 15.51
C THR A 276 3.75 -10.02 14.03
N SER A 277 4.54 -8.99 13.72
CA SER A 277 4.82 -8.58 12.34
C SER A 277 6.32 -8.51 12.06
N ILE A 278 6.68 -8.50 10.77
CA ILE A 278 8.06 -8.35 10.33
C ILE A 278 8.23 -6.98 9.68
N PHE A 279 9.16 -6.20 10.21
CA PHE A 279 9.56 -4.92 9.63
C PHE A 279 10.84 -5.10 8.81
N LYS A 280 10.78 -4.76 7.53
CA LYS A 280 11.87 -4.94 6.57
C LYS A 280 12.33 -3.62 5.96
N PRO A 281 13.16 -2.84 6.66
CA PRO A 281 13.71 -1.61 6.12
C PRO A 281 14.93 -1.86 5.22
N SER A 282 15.07 -0.99 4.24
CA SER A 282 16.24 -0.77 3.41
C SER A 282 16.32 0.74 3.17
N GLY A 283 17.45 1.39 3.48
CA GLY A 283 17.58 2.84 3.39
C GLY A 283 17.12 3.61 4.65
N PRO A 284 16.96 4.94 4.54
CA PRO A 284 16.68 5.79 5.71
C PRO A 284 15.27 5.62 6.27
N VAL A 285 15.15 5.37 7.58
CA VAL A 285 13.88 5.40 8.31
C VAL A 285 13.91 6.58 9.27
N SER A 286 13.12 7.61 9.00
CA SER A 286 13.11 8.86 9.78
C SER A 286 11.77 9.07 10.47
N LEU A 287 11.81 9.20 11.80
CA LEU A 287 10.66 9.57 12.63
C LEU A 287 10.85 11.02 13.08
N VAL A 288 9.90 11.87 12.68
CA VAL A 288 9.97 13.33 12.87
C VAL A 288 8.79 13.80 13.70
N GLY A 289 8.99 14.81 14.55
CA GLY A 289 7.94 15.34 15.42
C GLY A 289 7.44 14.25 16.37
N ASN A 290 6.13 13.98 16.34
CA ASN A 290 5.52 12.89 17.11
C ASN A 290 5.51 11.53 16.36
N GLY A 291 6.37 11.37 15.36
CA GLY A 291 6.58 10.11 14.65
C GLY A 291 6.94 8.96 15.59
N SER A 292 6.30 7.80 15.44
CA SER A 292 6.57 6.63 16.29
C SER A 292 6.54 5.30 15.51
N LEU A 293 7.40 4.37 15.95
CA LEU A 293 7.46 2.99 15.48
C LEU A 293 7.46 2.07 16.70
N SER A 294 6.36 1.35 16.89
CA SER A 294 6.16 0.40 17.98
C SER A 294 6.10 -1.02 17.43
N LEU A 295 6.92 -1.90 18.00
CA LEU A 295 6.99 -3.33 17.68
C LEU A 295 6.70 -4.09 18.96
N ASN A 296 5.69 -4.96 18.96
CA ASN A 296 5.41 -5.79 20.13
C ASN A 296 6.44 -6.93 20.28
N GLU A 297 6.39 -7.65 21.41
CA GLU A 297 7.35 -8.71 21.75
C GLU A 297 7.46 -9.86 20.72
N THR A 298 6.42 -10.08 19.92
CA THR A 298 6.37 -11.12 18.90
C THR A 298 6.73 -10.63 17.50
N SER A 299 7.08 -9.35 17.36
CA SER A 299 7.52 -8.78 16.09
C SER A 299 9.03 -8.97 15.89
N SER A 300 9.50 -8.74 14.67
CA SER A 300 10.93 -8.81 14.33
C SER A 300 11.31 -7.74 13.32
N VAL A 301 12.57 -7.33 13.35
CA VAL A 301 13.17 -6.46 12.34
C VAL A 301 14.19 -7.28 11.56
N ILE A 302 14.10 -7.26 10.23
CA ILE A 302 15.05 -7.92 9.32
C ILE A 302 15.51 -6.89 8.31
N LEU A 303 16.79 -6.56 8.26
CA LEU A 303 17.27 -5.59 7.27
C LEU A 303 17.30 -6.21 5.87
N GLU A 304 16.69 -5.53 4.90
CA GLU A 304 16.80 -5.89 3.47
C GLU A 304 17.89 -5.05 2.77
N GLY A 305 18.29 -3.94 3.38
CA GLY A 305 19.37 -3.07 2.93
C GLY A 305 19.98 -2.29 4.09
N ASP A 306 21.09 -1.61 3.82
CA ASP A 306 21.73 -0.74 4.80
C ASP A 306 20.73 0.32 5.26
N THR A 307 20.54 0.43 6.57
CA THR A 307 19.46 1.21 7.18
C THR A 307 20.03 2.25 8.12
N ASN A 308 19.61 3.50 7.91
CA ASN A 308 19.87 4.61 8.83
C ASN A 308 18.59 4.92 9.60
N LEU A 309 18.59 4.69 10.91
CA LEU A 309 17.45 4.99 11.77
C LEU A 309 17.65 6.36 12.43
N SER A 310 16.74 7.29 12.15
CA SER A 310 16.67 8.58 12.84
C SER A 310 15.35 8.68 13.58
N GLN A 311 15.44 8.76 14.91
CA GLN A 311 14.32 9.13 15.77
C GLN A 311 14.85 9.84 17.01
N SER A 312 14.03 10.68 17.64
CA SER A 312 14.40 11.29 18.91
C SER A 312 14.15 10.32 20.07
N GLY A 313 15.14 10.18 20.96
CA GLY A 313 14.99 9.39 22.17
C GLY A 313 15.30 7.91 21.99
N SER A 314 14.57 7.05 22.68
CA SER A 314 14.94 5.63 22.86
C SER A 314 14.24 4.70 21.87
N VAL A 315 14.98 3.77 21.29
CA VAL A 315 14.48 2.68 20.43
C VAL A 315 14.36 1.40 21.25
N SER A 316 13.30 0.62 21.06
CA SER A 316 13.20 -0.73 21.62
C SER A 316 12.72 -1.68 20.54
N TRP A 317 13.56 -2.63 20.14
CA TRP A 317 13.20 -3.66 19.19
C TRP A 317 13.17 -5.03 19.88
N PRO A 318 12.10 -5.83 19.65
CA PRO A 318 11.98 -7.17 20.21
C PRO A 318 13.06 -8.11 19.67
N SER A 319 13.45 -7.96 18.40
CA SER A 319 14.45 -8.77 17.72
C SER A 319 14.99 -7.98 16.53
N LEU A 320 16.27 -8.21 16.21
CA LEU A 320 16.95 -7.64 15.06
C LEU A 320 17.79 -8.72 14.37
N ASP A 321 17.53 -8.93 13.09
CA ASP A 321 18.40 -9.63 12.16
C ASP A 321 19.01 -8.59 11.19
N LEU A 322 20.33 -8.43 11.27
CA LEU A 322 21.07 -7.53 10.39
C LEU A 322 21.20 -8.09 8.96
N ASN A 323 21.04 -9.41 8.78
CA ASN A 323 20.96 -10.07 7.47
C ASN A 323 22.08 -9.66 6.49
N GLY A 324 23.31 -9.55 6.99
CA GLY A 324 24.49 -9.10 6.23
C GLY A 324 24.44 -7.64 5.82
N LYS A 325 23.80 -6.76 6.59
CA LYS A 325 23.64 -5.32 6.32
C LYS A 325 24.11 -4.45 7.48
N ALA A 326 24.23 -3.15 7.22
CA ALA A 326 24.52 -2.15 8.23
C ALA A 326 23.25 -1.54 8.84
N LEU A 327 23.18 -1.45 10.17
CA LEU A 327 22.32 -0.54 10.90
C LEU A 327 23.15 0.62 11.44
N THR A 328 22.78 1.85 11.10
CA THR A 328 23.36 3.06 11.70
C THR A 328 22.29 3.83 12.46
N LEU A 329 22.55 4.16 13.71
CA LEU A 329 21.72 5.04 14.52
C LEU A 329 22.15 6.50 14.30
N ASP A 330 21.20 7.37 13.99
CA ASP A 330 21.46 8.82 13.97
C ASP A 330 21.76 9.34 15.38
N SER A 331 22.49 10.45 15.45
CA SER A 331 22.81 11.15 16.70
C SER A 331 21.59 11.55 17.56
N SER A 332 20.39 11.63 16.96
CA SER A 332 19.14 11.89 17.69
C SER A 332 18.68 10.72 18.56
N VAL A 333 19.16 9.51 18.28
CA VAL A 333 18.83 8.30 19.06
C VAL A 333 19.65 8.31 20.34
N THR A 334 18.99 8.34 21.49
CA THR A 334 19.66 8.40 22.80
C THR A 334 20.05 7.01 23.30
N SER A 335 19.19 6.02 23.06
CA SER A 335 19.46 4.63 23.43
C SER A 335 18.72 3.65 22.52
N MET A 336 19.22 2.41 22.46
CA MET A 336 18.58 1.30 21.77
C MET A 336 18.60 0.05 22.65
N SER A 337 17.44 -0.58 22.83
CA SER A 337 17.31 -1.92 23.42
C SER A 337 16.98 -2.95 22.36
N ILE A 338 17.69 -4.07 22.37
CA ILE A 338 17.37 -5.27 21.58
C ILE A 338 17.11 -6.41 22.57
N ASN A 339 15.84 -6.80 22.68
CA ASN A 339 15.40 -7.74 23.70
C ASN A 339 15.69 -9.21 23.32
N GLY A 340 15.76 -9.50 22.02
CA GLY A 340 16.16 -10.78 21.48
C GLY A 340 17.69 -10.92 21.42
N ALA A 341 18.16 -12.13 21.16
CA ALA A 341 19.59 -12.38 20.96
C ALA A 341 20.09 -11.64 19.72
N LEU A 342 21.20 -10.92 19.84
CA LEU A 342 21.86 -10.27 18.72
C LEU A 342 23.08 -11.08 18.28
N ASN A 343 23.10 -11.49 17.02
CA ASN A 343 24.24 -12.16 16.39
C ASN A 343 24.83 -11.23 15.33
N ILE A 344 26.14 -11.02 15.36
CA ILE A 344 26.88 -10.22 14.38
C ILE A 344 27.78 -11.17 13.58
N GLY A 345 27.35 -11.44 12.34
CA GLY A 345 28.01 -12.30 11.38
C GLY A 345 28.78 -11.53 10.31
N THR A 346 29.21 -12.24 9.27
CA THR A 346 29.93 -11.63 8.15
C THR A 346 29.03 -10.68 7.36
N GLY A 347 29.49 -9.44 7.16
CA GLY A 347 28.76 -8.40 6.45
C GLY A 347 27.81 -7.58 7.33
N ASP A 348 27.54 -8.03 8.55
CA ASP A 348 26.76 -7.27 9.52
C ASP A 348 27.56 -6.08 10.05
N THR A 349 26.88 -4.96 10.27
CA THR A 349 27.45 -3.82 10.99
C THR A 349 26.38 -3.15 11.83
N LEU A 350 26.70 -2.83 13.08
CA LEU A 350 25.88 -1.97 13.93
C LEU A 350 26.72 -0.79 14.38
N ASN A 351 26.33 0.40 13.93
CA ASN A 351 26.92 1.65 14.36
C ASN A 351 25.93 2.38 15.27
N SER A 352 26.18 2.34 16.58
CA SER A 352 25.37 3.04 17.57
C SER A 352 25.80 4.49 17.82
N GLY A 353 26.92 4.94 17.26
CA GLY A 353 27.44 6.28 17.51
C GLY A 353 27.57 6.58 19.02
N THR A 354 26.85 7.59 19.48
CA THR A 354 26.80 7.99 20.90
C THR A 354 25.64 7.39 21.67
N SER A 355 24.78 6.58 21.04
CA SER A 355 23.63 5.96 21.68
C SER A 355 24.05 4.86 22.65
N ASP A 356 23.38 4.78 23.80
CA ASP A 356 23.54 3.66 24.72
C ASP A 356 22.87 2.41 24.14
N LEU A 357 23.53 1.25 24.25
CA LEU A 357 23.02 -0.04 23.79
C LEU A 357 22.70 -0.94 24.98
N SER A 358 21.48 -1.46 25.01
CA SER A 358 21.06 -2.52 25.94
C SER A 358 20.74 -3.79 25.14
N LEU A 359 21.53 -4.83 25.33
CA LEU A 359 21.43 -6.09 24.61
C LEU A 359 21.07 -7.22 25.57
N SER A 360 20.19 -8.14 25.13
CA SER A 360 19.90 -9.34 25.90
C SER A 360 21.08 -10.32 25.89
N THR A 361 21.55 -10.73 24.72
CA THR A 361 22.79 -11.49 24.52
C THR A 361 23.48 -10.96 23.27
N LEU A 362 24.79 -11.19 23.18
CA LEU A 362 25.58 -10.81 22.02
C LEU A 362 26.50 -11.95 21.61
N THR A 363 26.41 -12.34 20.35
CA THR A 363 27.38 -13.22 19.70
C THR A 363 28.05 -12.46 18.58
N ILE A 364 29.39 -12.47 18.53
CA ILE A 364 30.16 -11.92 17.42
C ILE A 364 31.00 -13.04 16.83
N ASP A 365 30.76 -13.32 15.55
CA ASP A 365 31.41 -14.40 14.82
C ASP A 365 32.89 -14.13 14.52
N ASN A 366 33.63 -15.19 14.25
CA ASN A 366 35.06 -15.10 13.96
C ASN A 366 35.33 -14.23 12.72
N GLY A 367 36.29 -13.31 12.84
CA GLY A 367 36.69 -12.41 11.75
C GLY A 367 35.77 -11.21 11.53
N VAL A 368 34.78 -10.99 12.41
CA VAL A 368 33.84 -9.87 12.36
C VAL A 368 34.21 -8.83 13.42
N THR A 369 34.03 -7.54 13.14
CA THR A 369 34.26 -6.46 14.10
C THR A 369 32.96 -5.69 14.37
N LEU A 370 32.54 -5.62 15.62
CA LEU A 370 31.54 -4.65 16.10
C LEU A 370 32.27 -3.49 16.77
N SER A 371 32.03 -2.26 16.31
CA SER A 371 32.54 -1.05 16.96
C SER A 371 31.39 -0.21 17.46
N SER A 372 31.40 0.15 18.73
CA SER A 372 30.58 1.23 19.26
C SER A 372 31.35 2.54 19.27
N GLY A 373 30.62 3.65 19.39
CA GLY A 373 31.22 4.94 19.71
C GLY A 373 31.36 5.12 21.23
N SER A 374 30.88 6.25 21.74
CA SER A 374 31.08 6.63 23.15
C SER A 374 29.92 6.27 24.08
N GLY A 375 28.82 5.73 23.55
CA GLY A 375 27.67 5.31 24.35
C GLY A 375 27.97 4.05 25.18
N ASP A 376 27.26 3.89 26.29
CA ASP A 376 27.42 2.73 27.16
C ASP A 376 26.85 1.49 26.46
N ILE A 377 27.50 0.34 26.61
CA ILE A 377 26.95 -0.96 26.21
C ILE A 377 26.67 -1.78 27.46
N GLN A 378 25.43 -2.21 27.62
CA GLN A 378 25.04 -3.19 28.61
C GLN A 378 24.60 -4.50 27.94
N ILE A 379 25.21 -5.60 28.35
CA ILE A 379 24.82 -6.95 27.92
C ILE A 379 24.30 -7.69 29.14
N SER A 380 23.00 -7.98 29.16
CA SER A 380 22.32 -8.53 30.32
C SER A 380 22.61 -10.03 30.51
N GLY A 381 22.58 -10.77 29.41
CA GLY A 381 22.95 -12.18 29.29
C GLY A 381 24.41 -12.36 28.89
N ALA A 382 24.74 -13.54 28.37
CA ALA A 382 26.13 -13.90 28.07
C ALA A 382 26.64 -13.23 26.78
N LEU A 383 27.88 -12.74 26.83
CA LEU A 383 28.68 -12.40 25.66
C LEU A 383 29.38 -13.66 25.11
N THR A 384 29.30 -13.89 23.79
CA THR A 384 30.14 -14.86 23.07
C THR A 384 30.95 -14.12 22.00
N LEU A 385 32.24 -13.91 22.24
CA LEU A 385 33.11 -13.12 21.39
C LEU A 385 34.16 -14.00 20.70
N ASN A 386 33.93 -14.31 19.43
CA ASN A 386 34.91 -14.99 18.56
C ASN A 386 35.55 -14.04 17.54
N GLY A 387 34.90 -12.91 17.25
CA GLY A 387 35.46 -11.79 16.49
C GLY A 387 35.99 -10.67 17.39
N GLU A 388 35.82 -9.42 16.98
CA GLU A 388 36.28 -8.23 17.68
C GLU A 388 35.11 -7.37 18.17
N LEU A 389 35.17 -6.95 19.44
CA LEU A 389 34.32 -5.90 20.00
C LEU A 389 35.21 -4.72 20.38
N VAL A 390 35.00 -3.58 19.73
CA VAL A 390 35.67 -2.31 20.03
C VAL A 390 34.70 -1.39 20.73
N GLN A 391 34.98 -1.10 22.00
CA GLN A 391 34.28 -0.07 22.74
C GLN A 391 35.02 1.26 22.56
N GLY A 392 34.36 2.26 21.99
CA GLY A 392 34.96 3.56 21.66
C GLY A 392 34.99 4.59 22.80
N GLY A 393 34.50 4.24 23.99
CA GLY A 393 34.38 5.09 25.18
C GLY A 393 33.35 4.53 26.17
N GLY A 394 32.91 5.29 27.17
CA GLY A 394 31.82 4.88 28.07
C GLY A 394 32.08 3.58 28.86
N ILE A 395 31.00 2.93 29.28
CA ILE A 395 31.00 1.69 30.06
C ILE A 395 30.57 0.51 29.19
N LEU A 396 31.40 -0.54 29.13
CA LEU A 396 30.97 -1.87 28.71
C LEU A 396 30.61 -2.70 29.94
N ASN A 397 29.33 -2.91 30.19
CA ASN A 397 28.79 -3.64 31.34
C ASN A 397 28.32 -5.04 30.94
N LEU A 398 29.09 -6.06 31.33
CA LEU A 398 28.79 -7.48 31.11
C LEU A 398 28.16 -8.09 32.37
N ILE A 399 26.84 -8.04 32.47
CA ILE A 399 26.12 -8.42 33.70
C ILE A 399 26.27 -9.91 33.98
N SER A 400 26.01 -10.76 32.99
CA SER A 400 26.15 -12.22 33.13
C SER A 400 27.54 -12.74 32.71
N GLY A 401 28.48 -11.84 32.44
CA GLY A 401 29.82 -12.19 31.96
C GLY A 401 29.78 -12.78 30.55
N GLY A 402 30.59 -13.80 30.29
CA GLY A 402 30.62 -14.43 28.96
C GLY A 402 31.93 -15.16 28.66
N THR A 403 32.21 -15.34 27.36
CA THR A 403 33.43 -15.96 26.86
C THR A 403 34.03 -15.14 25.73
N VAL A 404 35.33 -14.87 25.83
CA VAL A 404 36.17 -14.42 24.72
C VAL A 404 36.97 -15.61 24.21
N GLY A 405 36.60 -16.10 23.02
CA GLY A 405 37.21 -17.25 22.37
C GLY A 405 38.66 -16.98 21.93
N ALA A 406 39.37 -18.02 21.47
CA ALA A 406 40.79 -17.92 21.12
C ALA A 406 41.09 -16.91 19.99
N THR A 407 40.13 -16.69 19.08
CA THR A 407 40.19 -15.68 18.02
C THR A 407 39.56 -14.35 18.43
N GLY A 408 38.88 -14.33 19.59
CA GLY A 408 38.17 -13.17 20.09
C GLY A 408 39.10 -12.04 20.50
N LYS A 409 38.70 -10.80 20.22
CA LYS A 409 39.41 -9.58 20.62
C LYS A 409 38.45 -8.61 21.29
N LEU A 410 38.67 -8.34 22.57
CA LEU A 410 37.95 -7.32 23.31
C LEU A 410 38.83 -6.07 23.42
N ASP A 411 38.47 -4.99 22.72
CA ASP A 411 39.15 -3.70 22.79
C ASP A 411 38.31 -2.71 23.61
N VAL A 412 38.85 -2.31 24.76
CA VAL A 412 38.22 -1.41 25.75
C VAL A 412 39.16 -0.26 26.12
N LYS A 413 39.99 0.20 25.17
CA LYS A 413 40.80 1.41 25.36
C LYS A 413 39.88 2.60 25.67
N ASP A 414 40.30 3.43 26.61
CA ASP A 414 39.58 4.66 26.99
C ASP A 414 38.13 4.43 27.49
N SER A 415 37.82 3.20 27.91
CA SER A 415 36.51 2.77 28.42
C SER A 415 36.61 2.13 29.81
N GLU A 416 35.47 2.02 30.49
CA GLU A 416 35.31 1.19 31.67
C GLU A 416 34.80 -0.20 31.28
N LEU A 417 35.52 -1.28 31.63
CA LEU A 417 34.94 -2.62 31.61
C LEU A 417 34.35 -2.94 32.99
N LYS A 418 33.04 -3.14 33.04
CA LYS A 418 32.31 -3.53 34.26
C LYS A 418 31.83 -4.98 34.16
N LEU A 419 32.18 -5.80 35.14
CA LEU A 419 31.81 -7.22 35.18
C LEU A 419 30.83 -7.52 36.32
N GLY A 420 29.66 -8.07 35.98
CA GLY A 420 28.71 -8.59 36.97
C GLY A 420 28.91 -10.08 37.29
N SER A 421 29.68 -10.79 36.46
CA SER A 421 29.98 -12.22 36.59
C SER A 421 31.29 -12.56 35.86
N ALA A 422 31.71 -13.83 35.94
CA ALA A 422 32.95 -14.29 35.35
C ALA A 422 32.97 -14.13 33.82
N LEU A 423 34.06 -13.57 33.30
CA LEU A 423 34.38 -13.52 31.88
C LEU A 423 35.51 -14.51 31.60
N SER A 424 35.21 -15.61 30.90
CA SER A 424 36.21 -16.58 30.45
C SER A 424 37.01 -15.98 29.30
N PHE A 425 38.34 -16.07 29.34
CA PHE A 425 39.21 -15.36 28.40
C PHE A 425 40.29 -16.27 27.83
N ALA A 426 40.19 -16.57 26.54
CA ALA A 426 41.22 -17.28 25.76
C ALA A 426 41.82 -16.41 24.64
N GLY A 427 41.18 -15.29 24.31
CA GLY A 427 41.56 -14.39 23.21
C GLY A 427 42.46 -13.23 23.63
N THR A 428 42.28 -12.09 22.97
CA THR A 428 43.07 -10.87 23.17
C THR A 428 42.26 -9.78 23.87
N LEU A 429 42.82 -9.19 24.92
CA LEU A 429 42.29 -8.00 25.59
C LEU A 429 43.15 -6.80 25.22
N VAL A 430 42.55 -5.72 24.71
CA VAL A 430 43.26 -4.49 24.35
C VAL A 430 42.80 -3.36 25.27
N VAL A 431 43.78 -2.71 25.90
CA VAL A 431 43.61 -1.73 26.98
C VAL A 431 44.67 -0.64 26.85
N ASN A 432 44.46 0.51 27.48
CA ASN A 432 45.46 1.56 27.58
C ASN A 432 45.41 2.25 28.96
N SER A 433 46.12 3.37 29.11
CA SER A 433 46.13 4.15 30.36
C SER A 433 44.78 4.81 30.70
N GLY A 434 43.85 4.88 29.74
CA GLY A 434 42.49 5.37 29.94
C GLY A 434 41.49 4.28 30.35
N THR A 435 41.85 3.00 30.26
CA THR A 435 40.96 1.90 30.63
C THR A 435 40.79 1.78 32.14
N THR A 436 39.53 1.66 32.60
CA THR A 436 39.18 1.39 33.99
C THR A 436 38.40 0.08 34.13
N TRP A 437 38.34 -0.44 35.36
CA TRP A 437 37.67 -1.71 35.67
C TRP A 437 36.80 -1.52 36.90
N SER A 438 35.60 -2.09 36.88
CA SER A 438 34.74 -2.16 38.05
C SER A 438 33.89 -3.44 38.04
N GLY A 439 33.17 -3.68 39.13
CA GLY A 439 32.34 -4.88 39.28
C GLY A 439 32.91 -5.89 40.26
N LEU A 440 32.54 -7.16 40.06
CA LEU A 440 32.69 -8.28 41.00
C LEU A 440 34.09 -8.92 41.00
#